data_AF-A0A4R1ID12-F1
#
_entry.id   AF-A0A4R1ID12-F1
#
_cell.length_a   1.000
_cell.length_b   1.000
_cell.length_c   1.000
_cell.angle_alpha   90.00
_cell.angle_beta   90.00
_cell.angle_gamma   90.00
#
_symmetry.space_group_name_H-M   'P 1'
#
loop_
_entity.id
_entity.type
_entity.pdbx_description
1 polymer ?
#
loop_
_entity_poly.entity_id
_entity_poly.type
_entity_poly.pdbx_seq_one_letter_code
_entity_poly.pdbx_strand_id
1 'polypeptide(L)' 'MGSLSIWHWIIVLVVVLLLFGRGKLSELMGDAAKGIKAFKKGMADEDETPAKPGEPARSIDHQAKVEAEQTKVS' A
#
# COMPACT_ATOMS: atom_id res chain seq x y z
N MET A 1 9.33 35.28 8.83
CA MET A 1 9.83 34.91 7.49
C MET A 1 9.12 33.65 7.08
N GLY A 2 7.97 33.80 6.40
CA GLY A 2 7.02 32.73 6.09
C GLY A 2 7.67 31.71 5.17
N SER A 3 8.20 30.67 5.79
CA SER A 3 8.79 29.49 5.16
C SER A 3 7.83 28.97 4.09
N LEU A 4 8.17 29.27 2.83
CA LEU A 4 7.79 28.56 1.62
C LEU A 4 6.33 28.09 1.61
N SER A 5 5.47 29.00 1.15
CA SER A 5 4.05 28.81 0.84
C SER A 5 3.71 27.37 0.47
N ILE A 6 2.65 26.81 1.04
CA ILE A 6 2.13 25.45 0.77
C ILE A 6 2.05 25.15 -0.74
N TRP A 7 1.84 26.19 -1.54
CA TRP A 7 1.86 26.15 -3.01
C TRP A 7 3.18 25.64 -3.60
N HIS A 8 4.32 26.00 -3.01
CA HIS A 8 5.64 25.51 -3.43
C HIS A 8 5.78 24.01 -3.20
N TRP A 9 5.32 23.51 -2.05
CA TRP A 9 5.36 22.09 -1.74
C TRP A 9 4.50 21.24 -2.68
N ILE A 10 3.36 21.75 -3.14
CA ILE A 10 2.55 21.08 -4.16
C ILE A 10 3.31 20.98 -5.49
N ILE A 11 3.94 22.07 -5.93
CA ILE A 11 4.75 22.08 -7.17
C ILE A 11 5.91 21.08 -7.07
N VAL A 12 6.63 21.07 -5.94
CA VAL A 12 7.75 20.15 -5.71
C VAL A 12 7.29 18.70 -5.76
N LEU A 13 6.16 18.36 -5.11
CA LEU A 13 5.61 17.00 -5.16
C LEU A 13 5.28 16.55 -6.58
N VAL A 14 4.70 17.44 -7.40
CA VAL A 14 4.38 17.15 -8.80
C VAL A 14 5.66 16.87 -9.60
N VAL A 15 6.70 17.69 -9.42
CA VAL A 15 8.00 17.49 -10.11
C VAL A 15 8.65 16.17 -9.70
N VAL A 16 8.65 15.84 -8.41
CA VAL A 16 9.19 14.56 -7.92
C VAL A 16 8.40 13.38 -8.50
N LEU A 17 7.07 13.46 -8.51
CA LEU A 17 6.23 12.42 -9.12
C LEU A 17 6.50 12.24 -10.63
N LEU A 18 6.78 13.32 -11.36
CA LEU A 18 7.12 13.26 -12.78
C LEU A 18 8.52 12.69 -13.02
N LEU A 19 9.51 13.03 -12.19
CA LEU A 19 10.88 12.51 -12.32
C LEU A 19 11.00 11.04 -11.95
N PHE A 20 10.33 10.61 -10.87
CA PHE A 20 10.38 9.23 -10.41
C PHE A 20 9.31 8.34 -11.06
N GLY A 21 8.24 8.94 -11.60
CA GLY A 21 7.09 8.23 -12.16
C GLY A 21 6.22 7.56 -11.09
N ARG A 22 4.94 7.32 -11.42
CA ARG A 22 3.97 6.68 -10.51
C ARG A 22 4.37 5.25 -10.12
N GLY A 23 5.00 4.49 -11.01
CA GLY A 23 5.31 3.08 -10.78
C GLY A 23 6.34 2.86 -9.66
N LYS A 24 7.50 3.53 -9.75
CA LYS A 24 8.59 3.38 -8.78
C LYS A 24 8.21 3.89 -7.39
N LEU A 25 7.51 5.04 -7.32
CA LEU A 25 7.12 5.60 -6.04
C LEU A 25 6.05 4.75 -5.34
N SER A 26 5.08 4.20 -6.06
CA SER A 26 4.04 3.34 -5.47
C SER A 26 4.59 2.01 -4.95
N GLU A 27 5.54 1.40 -5.63
CA GLU A 27 6.17 0.14 -5.20
C GLU A 27 7.00 0.34 -3.92
N LEU A 28 7.84 1.39 -3.90
CA LEU A 28 8.66 1.75 -2.74
C LEU A 28 7.83 2.24 -1.54
N MET A 29 6.80 3.06 -1.79
CA MET A 29 5.84 3.46 -0.75
C MET A 29 5.04 2.26 -0.23
N GLY A 30 4.70 1.29 -1.08
CA GLY A 30 3.99 0.08 -0.68
C GLY A 30 4.79 -0.74 0.33
N ASP A 31 6.08 -0.96 0.07
CA ASP A 31 6.94 -1.73 0.98
C ASP A 31 7.29 -0.95 2.25
N ALA A 32 7.52 0.37 2.14
CA ALA A 32 7.67 1.23 3.31
C ALA A 32 6.40 1.25 4.17
N ALA A 33 5.22 1.33 3.56
CA ALA A 33 3.94 1.33 4.27
C ALA A 33 3.67 0.00 4.98
N LYS A 34 4.03 -1.14 4.38
CA LYS A 34 3.95 -2.46 5.04
C LYS A 34 4.86 -2.51 6.27
N GLY A 35 6.11 -2.04 6.17
CA GLY A 35 7.05 -1.98 7.29
C GLY A 35 6.56 -1.10 8.43
N ILE A 36 6.09 0.11 8.12
CA ILE A 36 5.53 1.05 9.12
C ILE A 36 4.24 0.50 9.73
N LYS A 37 3.36 -0.16 8.95
CA LYS A 37 2.14 -0.79 9.46
C LYS A 37 2.45 -1.96 10.39
N ALA A 38 3.44 -2.78 10.07
CA ALA A 38 3.89 -3.88 10.93
C ALA A 38 4.49 -3.34 12.24
N PHE A 39 5.31 -2.28 12.15
CA PHE A 39 5.88 -1.62 13.32
C PHE A 39 4.82 -1.00 14.22
N LYS A 40 3.85 -0.28 13.63
CA LYS A 40 2.73 0.30 14.39
C LYS A 40 1.83 -0.77 14.99
N LYS A 41 1.58 -1.86 14.27
CA LYS A 41 0.79 -2.99 14.78
C LYS A 41 1.50 -3.67 15.94
N GLY A 42 2.80 -3.94 15.83
CA GLY A 42 3.59 -4.55 16.91
C GLY A 42 3.67 -3.66 18.15
N MET A 43 3.80 -2.35 17.97
CA MET A 43 3.83 -1.39 19.08
C MET A 43 2.44 -1.22 19.73
N ALA A 44 1.36 -1.27 18.94
CA ALA A 44 -0.02 -1.24 19.47
C ALA A 44 -0.45 -2.56 20.14
N ASP A 45 0.14 -3.70 19.75
CA ASP A 45 -0.13 -5.02 20.36
C ASP A 45 0.47 -5.12 21.78
N GLU A 46 1.56 -4.38 22.07
CA GLU A 46 2.14 -4.31 23.42
C GLU A 46 1.35 -3.40 24.38
N ASP A 47 0.66 -2.37 23.86
CA ASP A 47 -0.10 -1.40 24.67
C ASP A 47 -1.61 -1.73 24.79
N GLU A 48 -2.20 -2.52 23.88
CA GLU A 48 -3.64 -2.81 23.88
C GLU A 48 -3.96 -4.29 23.60
N THR A 49 -4.61 -4.94 24.55
CA THR A 49 -5.27 -6.25 24.36
C THR A 49 -6.25 -6.20 23.16
N PRO A 50 -6.47 -7.30 22.42
CA PRO A 50 -6.51 -7.29 20.96
C PRO A 50 -7.77 -6.65 20.37
N ALA A 51 -7.62 -5.46 19.78
CA ALA A 51 -8.55 -5.02 18.75
C ALA A 51 -8.15 -5.69 17.42
N LYS A 52 -8.95 -6.67 16.97
CA LYS A 52 -8.92 -7.17 15.59
C LYS A 52 -9.15 -6.01 14.61
N PRO A 53 -8.29 -5.85 13.60
CA PRO A 53 -8.83 -5.77 12.24
C PRO A 53 -8.00 -6.66 11.32
N GLY A 54 -8.35 -7.94 11.31
CA GLY A 54 -8.05 -8.86 10.23
C GLY A 54 -9.28 -8.94 9.35
N GLU A 55 -9.46 -7.98 8.44
CA GLU A 55 -10.25 -8.23 7.24
C GLU A 55 -9.37 -7.88 6.05
N PRO A 56 -8.81 -8.88 5.35
CA PRO A 56 -8.03 -8.64 4.15
C PRO A 56 -8.95 -8.06 3.10
N ALA A 57 -8.52 -6.97 2.47
CA ALA A 57 -9.05 -6.51 1.20
C ALA A 57 -9.00 -7.68 0.21
N ARG A 58 -10.15 -8.35 0.06
CA ARG A 58 -10.45 -9.25 -1.05
C ARG A 58 -10.46 -8.41 -2.33
N SER A 59 -10.07 -9.04 -3.45
CA SER A 59 -9.74 -8.44 -4.76
C SER A 59 -8.37 -7.76 -4.74
N ILE A 60 -7.34 -8.30 -5.41
CA ILE A 60 -7.24 -8.64 -6.83
C ILE A 60 -6.25 -9.80 -6.90
N ASP A 61 -6.67 -11.02 -7.25
CA ASP A 61 -5.78 -12.08 -7.81
C ASP A 61 -6.53 -13.40 -8.08
N HIS A 62 -7.69 -13.64 -7.45
CA HIS A 62 -8.45 -14.89 -7.60
C HIS A 62 -9.61 -14.80 -8.61
N GLN A 63 -9.35 -14.31 -9.82
CA GLN A 63 -10.28 -14.48 -10.95
C GLN A 63 -9.51 -14.50 -12.28
N ALA A 64 -8.60 -15.45 -12.44
CA ALA A 64 -8.01 -15.75 -13.76
C ALA A 64 -7.54 -17.21 -13.95
N LYS A 65 -7.62 -18.08 -12.93
CA LYS A 65 -7.05 -19.43 -13.04
C LYS A 65 -7.85 -20.53 -12.34
N VAL A 66 -9.16 -20.55 -12.50
CA VAL A 66 -9.98 -21.71 -12.09
C VAL A 66 -10.89 -22.25 -13.21
N GLU A 67 -10.86 -21.67 -14.42
CA GLU A 67 -11.75 -22.10 -15.52
C GLU A 67 -11.08 -22.97 -16.60
N ALA A 68 -9.89 -23.54 -16.34
CA ALA A 68 -9.14 -24.31 -17.34
C ALA A 68 -8.64 -25.69 -16.89
N GLU A 69 -9.14 -26.25 -15.78
CA GLU A 69 -8.69 -27.57 -15.31
C GLU A 69 -9.79 -28.46 -14.71
N GLN A 70 -11.04 -28.35 -15.20
CA GLN A 70 -11.97 -29.48 -15.13
C GLN A 70 -12.13 -30.09 -16.54
N THR A 71 -11.01 -30.60 -17.02
CA THR A 71 -10.99 -31.71 -17.95
C THR A 71 -11.64 -32.91 -17.23
N LYS A 72 -12.21 -33.84 -18.01
CA LYS A 72 -11.94 -35.26 -17.81
C LYS A 72 -12.67 -36.00 -16.68
N VAL A 73 -13.99 -35.90 -16.62
CA VAL A 73 -14.78 -37.08 -16.19
C VAL A 73 -15.99 -37.22 -17.12
N SER A 74 -15.71 -37.49 -18.39
CA SER A 74 -16.59 -38.22 -19.30
C SER A 74 -15.98 -39.59 -19.54
#